data_AF-A0A7C8AAN4-F1
#
_entry.id   AF-A0A7C8AAN4-F1
#
_cell.length_a   1.000
_cell.length_b   1.000
_cell.length_c   1.000
_cell.angle_alpha   90.00
_cell.angle_beta   90.00
_cell.angle_gamma   90.00
#
_symmetry.space_group_name_H-M   'P 1'
#
loop_
_entity.id
_entity.type
_entity.pdbx_description
1 polymer ?
#
loop_
_entity_poly.entity_id
_entity_poly.type
_entity_poly.pdbx_seq_one_letter_code
_entity_poly.pdbx_strand_id
1 'polypeptide(L)'
;MKIINKKSVDYKNPETALPKRYFKEDITIDRKYSGYTEGELITSFEEHIRDKDIGQIRHWYNGYSWTGDERVYNPFSIINYLQTGVFRNYWLESGTPTFLIELLKQRRYYIPQIENIETGESLIGSFDINFIEPKNLMFQTGYLTIHETKQAVAEIRYKLGYPNHDQEVTYRDDTKLLFI
;
A
#
# COMPACT_ATOMS: atom_id res chain seq x y z
N MET A 1 -2.45 24.16 -36.33
CA MET A 1 -3.59 23.50 -35.67
C MET A 1 -4.06 22.34 -36.54
N LYS A 2 -3.61 21.11 -36.27
CA LYS A 2 -4.04 19.88 -36.97
C LYS A 2 -4.68 18.96 -35.94
N ILE A 3 -5.95 18.66 -36.13
CA ILE A 3 -6.77 17.77 -35.31
C ILE A 3 -6.35 16.32 -35.66
N ILE A 4 -5.86 15.56 -34.68
CA ILE A 4 -5.50 14.15 -34.87
C ILE A 4 -6.76 13.31 -34.65
N ASN A 5 -7.08 12.51 -35.66
CA ASN A 5 -8.27 11.68 -35.80
C ASN A 5 -8.20 10.48 -34.82
N LYS A 6 -9.22 10.29 -33.97
CA LYS A 6 -9.35 9.12 -33.08
C LYS A 6 -9.67 7.88 -33.94
N LYS A 7 -8.65 7.09 -34.31
CA LYS A 7 -8.88 5.70 -34.74
C LYS A 7 -9.16 4.86 -33.49
N SER A 8 -10.30 4.19 -33.47
CA SER A 8 -10.68 3.18 -32.48
C SER A 8 -9.64 2.05 -32.45
N VAL A 9 -9.05 1.79 -31.29
CA VAL A 9 -8.11 0.68 -31.08
C VAL A 9 -8.92 -0.62 -30.98
N ASP A 10 -8.64 -1.56 -31.87
CA ASP A 10 -9.16 -2.92 -31.80
C ASP A 10 -8.19 -3.79 -30.98
N TYR A 11 -8.65 -4.22 -29.80
CA TYR A 11 -7.86 -5.00 -28.84
C TYR A 11 -7.70 -6.48 -29.22
N LYS A 12 -8.26 -6.93 -30.34
CA LYS A 12 -8.20 -8.35 -30.77
C LYS A 12 -7.15 -8.62 -31.85
N ASN A 13 -6.52 -7.59 -32.41
CA ASN A 13 -5.49 -7.76 -33.43
C ASN A 13 -4.07 -7.64 -32.81
N PRO A 14 -3.23 -8.69 -32.84
CA PRO A 14 -1.90 -8.68 -32.26
C PRO A 14 -0.92 -7.70 -32.92
N GLU A 15 -1.19 -7.23 -34.14
CA GLU A 15 -0.39 -6.18 -34.80
C GLU A 15 -0.79 -4.75 -34.37
N THR A 16 -1.98 -4.55 -33.78
CA THR A 16 -2.43 -3.27 -33.20
C THR A 16 -2.42 -3.26 -31.68
N ALA A 17 -2.10 -4.40 -31.05
CA ALA A 17 -1.77 -4.45 -29.63
C ALA A 17 -0.57 -3.53 -29.38
N LEU A 18 -0.74 -2.58 -28.45
CA LEU A 18 0.33 -1.66 -28.07
C LEU A 18 1.61 -2.46 -27.80
N PRO A 19 2.75 -2.14 -28.44
CA PRO A 19 4.00 -2.84 -28.16
C PRO A 19 4.25 -2.84 -26.66
N LYS A 20 4.68 -3.99 -26.10
CA LYS A 20 4.98 -4.21 -24.66
C LYS A 20 5.85 -3.12 -24.01
N ARG A 21 6.44 -2.24 -24.83
CA ARG A 21 7.24 -1.06 -24.47
C ARG A 21 6.45 0.10 -23.83
N TYR A 22 5.11 0.00 -23.70
CA TYR A 22 4.27 1.01 -23.05
C TYR A 22 4.00 0.80 -21.55
N PHE A 23 4.53 -0.27 -20.93
CA PHE A 23 4.72 -0.25 -19.48
C PHE A 23 5.91 0.66 -19.17
N LYS A 24 5.63 1.97 -19.27
CA LYS A 24 6.40 3.03 -18.63
C LYS A 24 6.69 2.57 -17.21
N GLU A 25 7.94 2.65 -16.76
CA GLU A 25 8.37 2.25 -15.41
C GLU A 25 7.30 2.66 -14.40
N ASP A 26 6.70 1.66 -13.74
CA ASP A 26 5.68 1.91 -12.74
C ASP A 26 6.37 2.51 -11.51
N ILE A 27 6.37 3.83 -11.44
CA ILE A 27 6.98 4.58 -10.34
C ILE A 27 6.17 4.48 -9.04
N THR A 28 5.02 3.79 -9.03
CA THR A 28 4.23 3.54 -7.82
C THR A 28 5.05 2.82 -6.74
N ILE A 29 6.06 2.04 -7.14
CA ILE A 29 6.99 1.36 -6.22
C ILE A 29 8.35 2.08 -6.10
N ASP A 30 8.51 3.25 -6.73
CA ASP A 30 9.74 4.03 -6.64
C ASP A 30 9.83 4.70 -5.27
N ARG A 31 10.89 4.37 -4.54
CA ARG A 31 11.19 4.86 -3.19
C ARG A 31 11.04 6.37 -3.07
N LYS A 32 11.38 7.10 -4.12
CA LYS A 32 11.39 8.56 -4.15
C LYS A 32 10.01 9.21 -3.99
N TYR A 33 8.93 8.51 -4.32
CA TYR A 33 7.58 9.08 -4.38
C TYR A 33 6.61 8.45 -3.37
N SER A 34 7.14 7.67 -2.43
CA SER A 34 6.38 6.69 -1.67
C SER A 34 6.03 7.12 -0.23
N GLY A 35 6.64 8.19 0.28
CA GLY A 35 6.40 8.73 1.62
C GLY A 35 7.60 9.55 2.12
N TYR A 36 7.65 9.79 3.43
CA TYR A 36 8.83 10.41 4.07
C TYR A 36 9.67 9.34 4.74
N THR A 37 10.97 9.30 4.50
CA THR A 37 11.90 8.60 5.40
C THR A 37 11.95 9.32 6.75
N GLU A 38 12.50 8.68 7.80
CA GLU A 38 12.67 9.35 9.10
C GLU A 38 13.61 10.56 9.01
N GLY A 39 14.66 10.46 8.20
CA GLY A 39 15.56 11.60 7.96
C GLY A 39 14.85 12.77 7.27
N GLU A 40 14.04 12.49 6.24
CA GLU A 40 13.26 13.52 5.56
C GLU A 40 12.17 14.12 6.44
N LEU A 41 11.51 13.29 7.26
CA LEU A 41 10.53 13.76 8.23
C LEU A 41 11.18 14.76 9.18
N ILE A 42 12.26 14.34 9.88
CA ILE A 42 12.98 15.16 10.86
C ILE A 42 13.47 16.46 10.23
N THR A 43 14.03 16.40 9.02
CA THR A 43 14.61 17.57 8.36
C THR A 43 13.54 18.53 7.84
N SER A 44 12.46 18.01 7.25
CA SER A 44 11.44 18.84 6.60
C SER A 44 10.47 19.47 7.60
N PHE A 45 10.30 18.85 8.77
CA PHE A 45 9.33 19.28 9.78
C PHE A 45 9.97 19.57 11.14
N GLU A 46 11.28 19.84 11.20
CA GLU A 46 12.08 20.01 12.44
C GLU A 46 11.34 20.77 13.55
N GLU A 47 10.80 21.96 13.23
CA GLU A 47 10.08 22.81 14.19
C GLU A 47 8.87 22.12 14.85
N HIS A 48 8.21 21.21 14.14
CA HIS A 48 7.01 20.51 14.60
C HIS A 48 7.33 19.22 15.39
N ILE A 49 8.55 18.67 15.26
CA ILE A 49 8.91 17.35 15.81
C ILE A 49 10.05 17.40 16.84
N ARG A 50 10.83 18.49 16.91
CA ARG A 50 11.98 18.61 17.83
C ARG A 50 11.65 18.31 19.30
N ASP A 51 10.43 18.61 19.73
CA ASP A 51 9.95 18.46 21.11
C ASP A 51 9.01 17.24 21.26
N LYS A 52 9.01 16.32 20.29
CA LYS A 52 8.13 15.13 20.25
C LYS A 52 8.92 13.84 20.41
N ASP A 53 8.23 12.79 20.86
CA ASP A 53 8.78 11.44 20.89
C ASP A 53 8.76 10.82 19.48
N ILE A 54 9.90 10.88 18.80
CA ILE A 54 10.09 10.28 17.46
C ILE A 54 9.86 8.77 17.49
N GLY A 55 10.19 8.09 18.59
CA GLY A 55 9.96 6.65 18.73
C GLY A 55 8.47 6.31 18.70
N GLN A 56 7.66 7.12 19.39
CA GLN A 56 6.20 6.96 19.37
C GLN A 56 5.61 7.29 17.98
N ILE A 57 6.09 8.35 17.33
CA ILE A 57 5.70 8.72 15.96
C ILE A 57 6.05 7.60 14.96
N ARG A 58 7.25 7.03 15.09
CA ARG A 58 7.70 5.87 14.29
C ARG A 58 6.76 4.68 14.49
N HIS A 59 6.47 4.32 15.73
CA HIS A 59 5.59 3.19 16.03
C HIS A 59 4.19 3.33 15.42
N TRP A 60 3.64 4.54 15.47
CA TRP A 60 2.30 4.80 14.96
C TRP A 60 2.23 4.89 13.43
N TYR A 61 3.18 5.58 12.79
CA TYR A 61 2.99 6.03 11.42
C TYR A 61 4.07 5.59 10.43
N ASN A 62 5.20 5.06 10.89
CA ASN A 62 6.25 4.53 10.02
C ASN A 62 6.09 3.03 9.80
N GLY A 63 6.34 2.59 8.56
CA GLY A 63 6.62 1.18 8.30
C GLY A 63 6.16 0.68 6.94
N TYR A 64 5.70 1.58 6.07
CA TYR A 64 5.46 1.25 4.67
C TYR A 64 6.77 1.00 3.92
N SER A 65 6.80 -0.05 3.10
CA SER A 65 7.91 -0.40 2.22
C SER A 65 7.45 -1.10 0.95
N TRP A 66 8.19 -0.84 -0.14
CA TRP A 66 7.99 -1.44 -1.45
C TRP A 66 9.09 -2.45 -1.80
N THR A 67 10.15 -2.49 -1.00
CA THR A 67 11.32 -3.36 -1.21
C THR A 67 11.74 -4.14 0.04
N GLY A 68 11.22 -3.79 1.21
CA GLY A 68 11.45 -4.44 2.51
C GLY A 68 12.62 -3.88 3.32
N ASP A 69 13.54 -3.14 2.70
CA ASP A 69 14.77 -2.62 3.29
C ASP A 69 14.66 -1.18 3.82
N GLU A 70 13.83 -0.34 3.21
CA GLU A 70 13.58 1.03 3.64
C GLU A 70 12.11 1.22 4.04
N ARG A 71 11.89 2.00 5.10
CA ARG A 71 10.57 2.23 5.67
C ARG A 71 10.25 3.71 5.71
N VAL A 72 9.06 4.06 5.24
CA VAL A 72 8.59 5.44 5.21
C VAL A 72 7.33 5.63 6.05
N TYR A 73 7.09 6.88 6.42
CA TYR A 73 5.88 7.34 7.06
C TYR A 73 4.76 7.48 6.04
N ASN A 74 3.55 7.09 6.46
CA ASN A 74 2.32 7.42 5.73
C ASN A 74 2.17 8.96 5.68
N PRO A 75 2.20 9.59 4.50
CA PRO A 75 2.17 11.05 4.40
C PRO A 75 0.85 11.64 4.92
N PHE A 76 -0.27 10.93 4.77
CA PHE A 76 -1.55 11.38 5.29
C PHE A 76 -1.59 11.34 6.81
N SER A 77 -1.26 10.19 7.41
CA SER A 77 -1.29 10.05 8.87
C SER A 77 -0.32 10.99 9.56
N ILE A 78 0.90 11.15 9.02
CA ILE A 78 1.91 12.02 9.64
C ILE A 78 1.53 13.50 9.57
N ILE A 79 0.97 13.98 8.45
CA ILE A 79 0.54 15.39 8.33
C ILE A 79 -0.57 15.71 9.32
N ASN A 80 -1.55 14.81 9.47
CA ASN A 80 -2.64 15.01 10.44
C ASN A 80 -2.13 14.97 11.89
N TYR A 81 -1.18 14.09 12.20
CA TYR A 81 -0.52 14.09 13.50
C TYR A 81 0.24 15.40 13.75
N LEU A 82 1.03 15.88 12.79
CA LEU A 82 1.80 17.11 12.94
C LEU A 82 0.88 18.33 13.16
N GLN A 83 -0.29 18.35 12.51
CA GLN A 83 -1.27 19.41 12.69
C GLN A 83 -1.98 19.36 14.05
N THR A 84 -2.32 18.18 14.55
CA THR A 84 -3.17 18.02 15.74
C THR A 84 -2.40 17.73 17.03
N GLY A 85 -1.22 17.14 16.91
CA GLY A 85 -0.42 16.61 18.01
C GLY A 85 -0.99 15.35 18.69
N VAL A 86 -2.02 14.72 18.12
CA VAL A 86 -2.73 13.59 18.75
C VAL A 86 -2.44 12.29 18.01
N PHE A 87 -2.11 11.23 18.75
CA PHE A 87 -2.01 9.89 18.17
C PHE A 87 -3.40 9.34 17.88
N ARG A 88 -3.70 9.10 16.60
CA ARG A 88 -4.99 8.60 16.13
C ARG A 88 -4.81 7.77 14.86
N ASN A 89 -5.87 7.07 14.53
CA ASN A 89 -5.98 6.33 13.30
C ASN A 89 -6.52 7.21 12.16
N TYR A 90 -5.62 8.00 11.57
CA TYR A 90 -5.99 8.92 10.50
C TYR A 90 -6.31 8.20 9.19
N TRP A 91 -5.68 7.05 8.95
CA TRP A 91 -5.92 6.30 7.72
C TRP A 91 -7.36 5.78 7.64
N LEU A 92 -7.91 5.27 8.75
CA LEU A 92 -9.31 4.83 8.85
C LEU A 92 -10.29 5.99 8.63
N GLU A 93 -10.03 7.15 9.25
CA GLU A 93 -10.91 8.32 9.16
C GLU A 93 -11.02 8.89 7.74
N SER A 94 -10.03 8.62 6.87
CA SER A 94 -10.08 9.01 5.45
C SER A 94 -11.06 8.19 4.60
N GLY A 95 -11.66 7.16 5.21
CA GLY A 95 -12.56 6.24 4.55
C GLY A 95 -11.85 4.93 4.29
N THR A 96 -11.89 4.03 5.28
CA THR A 96 -11.88 2.59 5.02
C THR A 96 -12.66 2.32 3.72
N PRO A 97 -12.11 1.61 2.72
CA PRO A 97 -12.91 1.25 1.59
C PRO A 97 -13.97 0.29 2.13
N THR A 98 -15.18 0.78 2.40
CA THR A 98 -16.35 -0.07 2.70
C THR A 98 -16.41 -1.22 1.69
N PHE A 99 -16.03 -0.92 0.45
CA PHE A 99 -15.79 -1.89 -0.61
C PHE A 99 -14.86 -3.06 -0.22
N LEU A 100 -13.67 -2.82 0.35
CA LEU A 100 -12.72 -3.87 0.74
C LEU A 100 -13.34 -4.78 1.81
N ILE A 101 -13.95 -4.19 2.84
CA ILE A 101 -14.62 -4.95 3.91
C ILE A 101 -15.77 -5.79 3.34
N GLU A 102 -16.63 -5.18 2.54
CA GLU A 102 -17.77 -5.87 1.94
C GLU A 102 -17.31 -6.97 0.96
N LEU A 103 -16.22 -6.76 0.23
CA LEU A 103 -15.62 -7.79 -0.62
C LEU A 103 -15.09 -8.96 0.21
N LEU A 104 -14.35 -8.68 1.30
CA LEU A 104 -13.85 -9.70 2.22
C LEU A 104 -15.00 -10.52 2.82
N LYS A 105 -16.09 -9.87 3.22
CA LYS A 105 -17.34 -10.51 3.70
C LYS A 105 -17.93 -11.42 2.64
N GLN A 106 -18.18 -10.91 1.44
CA GLN A 106 -18.79 -11.67 0.34
C GLN A 106 -17.97 -12.91 -0.03
N ARG A 107 -16.64 -12.82 0.07
CA ARG A 107 -15.71 -13.92 -0.22
C ARG A 107 -15.47 -14.86 0.97
N ARG A 108 -16.02 -14.56 2.16
CA ARG A 108 -15.76 -15.29 3.42
C ARG A 108 -14.26 -15.51 3.66
N TYR A 109 -13.46 -14.49 3.37
CA TYR A 109 -12.01 -14.62 3.50
C TYR A 109 -11.63 -14.69 4.98
N TYR A 110 -10.92 -15.75 5.39
CA TYR A 110 -10.47 -15.90 6.77
C TYR A 110 -9.16 -15.13 6.98
N ILE A 111 -9.29 -14.08 7.77
CA ILE A 111 -8.35 -12.98 7.94
C ILE A 111 -7.17 -13.25 8.91
N PRO A 112 -7.28 -14.12 9.94
CA PRO A 112 -6.19 -14.33 10.92
C PRO A 112 -4.85 -14.88 10.40
N GLN A 113 -4.67 -15.08 9.10
CA GLN A 113 -3.43 -15.55 8.48
C GLN A 113 -2.57 -14.42 7.87
N ILE A 114 -2.97 -13.15 8.03
CA ILE A 114 -2.33 -12.01 7.37
C ILE A 114 -0.90 -11.73 7.86
N GLU A 115 -0.58 -12.07 9.11
CA GLU A 115 0.72 -11.76 9.71
C GLU A 115 1.90 -12.57 9.09
N ASN A 116 1.62 -13.54 8.20
CA ASN A 116 2.65 -14.36 7.54
C ASN A 116 2.32 -14.69 6.07
N ILE A 117 1.78 -13.73 5.32
CA ILE A 117 1.56 -13.93 3.87
C ILE A 117 2.91 -13.93 3.14
N GLU A 118 3.25 -15.06 2.51
CA GLU A 118 4.34 -15.13 1.54
C GLU A 118 3.76 -15.21 0.13
N THR A 119 4.37 -14.46 -0.80
CA THR A 119 3.87 -14.36 -2.17
C THR A 119 4.98 -14.13 -3.19
N GLY A 120 4.69 -14.39 -4.47
CA GLY A 120 5.63 -14.13 -5.57
C GLY A 120 5.25 -12.88 -6.37
N GLU A 121 6.00 -12.58 -7.43
CA GLU A 121 5.81 -11.40 -8.29
C GLU A 121 4.41 -11.30 -8.92
N SER A 122 3.74 -12.43 -9.13
CA SER A 122 2.38 -12.44 -9.69
C SER A 122 1.39 -11.63 -8.85
N LEU A 123 1.61 -11.50 -7.53
CA LEU A 123 0.76 -10.71 -6.65
C LEU A 123 0.89 -9.20 -6.87
N ILE A 124 2.11 -8.75 -7.16
CA ILE A 124 2.44 -7.33 -7.31
C ILE A 124 2.03 -6.83 -8.70
N GLY A 125 2.19 -7.68 -9.72
CA GLY A 125 1.95 -7.31 -11.12
C GLY A 125 0.56 -7.61 -11.68
N SER A 126 -0.30 -8.36 -10.97
CA SER A 126 -1.62 -8.73 -11.49
C SER A 126 -2.77 -8.05 -10.73
N PHE A 127 -3.51 -7.21 -11.46
CA PHE A 127 -4.83 -6.73 -11.06
C PHE A 127 -5.86 -7.28 -12.06
N ASP A 128 -6.41 -8.45 -11.77
CA ASP A 128 -7.58 -8.96 -12.47
C ASP A 128 -8.84 -8.58 -11.69
N ILE A 129 -9.62 -7.65 -12.24
CA ILE A 129 -10.90 -7.21 -11.65
C ILE A 129 -11.87 -8.39 -11.52
N ASN A 130 -11.73 -9.42 -12.37
CA ASN A 130 -12.58 -10.61 -12.34
C ASN A 130 -12.08 -11.64 -11.31
N PHE A 131 -10.82 -11.58 -10.90
CA PHE A 131 -10.19 -12.47 -9.94
C PHE A 131 -9.35 -11.68 -8.92
N ILE A 132 -10.04 -10.90 -8.08
CA ILE A 132 -9.39 -10.11 -7.04
C ILE A 132 -9.06 -11.02 -5.86
N GLU A 133 -7.80 -11.45 -5.77
CA GLU A 133 -7.28 -12.08 -4.55
C GLU A 133 -7.22 -11.03 -3.42
N PRO A 134 -7.86 -11.28 -2.26
CA PRO A 134 -7.95 -10.30 -1.17
C PRO A 134 -6.62 -9.70 -0.71
N LYS A 135 -5.57 -10.52 -0.63
CA LYS A 135 -4.20 -10.06 -0.29
C LYS A 135 -3.63 -9.06 -1.31
N ASN A 136 -3.92 -9.22 -2.61
CA ASN A 136 -3.52 -8.23 -3.63
C ASN A 136 -4.23 -6.91 -3.34
N LEU A 137 -5.54 -6.98 -3.09
CA LEU A 137 -6.32 -5.77 -2.84
C LEU A 137 -5.85 -5.07 -1.56
N MET A 138 -5.58 -5.80 -0.49
CA MET A 138 -5.05 -5.25 0.75
C MET A 138 -3.66 -4.61 0.57
N PHE A 139 -2.79 -5.19 -0.26
CA PHE A 139 -1.51 -4.58 -0.61
C PHE A 139 -1.69 -3.30 -1.44
N GLN A 140 -2.50 -3.36 -2.51
CA GLN A 140 -2.78 -2.23 -3.41
C GLN A 140 -3.50 -1.06 -2.70
N THR A 141 -4.28 -1.37 -1.66
CA THR A 141 -4.98 -0.36 -0.84
C THR A 141 -4.20 0.07 0.39
N GLY A 142 -2.95 -0.39 0.55
CA GLY A 142 -2.05 0.07 1.61
C GLY A 142 -2.35 -0.47 3.01
N TYR A 143 -3.15 -1.54 3.13
CA TYR A 143 -3.31 -2.29 4.39
C TYR A 143 -2.15 -3.25 4.63
N LEU A 144 -1.55 -3.76 3.56
CA LEU A 144 -0.34 -4.58 3.62
C LEU A 144 0.81 -3.88 2.90
N THR A 145 2.01 -4.18 3.37
CA THR A 145 3.25 -3.68 2.81
C THR A 145 4.30 -4.78 2.78
N ILE A 146 5.37 -4.61 2.01
CA ILE A 146 6.44 -5.61 1.93
C ILE A 146 7.29 -5.51 3.21
N HIS A 147 7.34 -6.61 3.96
CA HIS A 147 8.19 -6.72 5.12
C HIS A 147 9.60 -7.18 4.77
N GLU A 148 9.69 -8.11 3.82
CA GLU A 148 10.93 -8.75 3.43
C GLU A 148 10.84 -9.17 1.96
N THR A 149 11.95 -8.99 1.22
CA THR A 149 12.13 -9.54 -0.12
C THR A 149 13.20 -10.62 -0.07
N LYS A 150 12.85 -11.85 -0.45
CA LYS A 150 13.76 -13.00 -0.53
C LYS A 150 13.98 -13.34 -2.01
N GLN A 151 15.24 -13.29 -2.44
CA GLN A 151 15.62 -13.71 -3.78
C GLN A 151 16.03 -15.19 -3.77
N ALA A 152 15.25 -16.04 -4.44
CA ALA A 152 15.64 -17.41 -4.76
C ALA A 152 16.20 -17.48 -6.19
N VAL A 153 16.84 -18.59 -6.53
CA VAL A 153 17.58 -18.77 -7.79
C VAL A 153 16.73 -18.52 -9.05
N ALA A 154 15.41 -18.74 -8.98
CA ALA A 154 14.50 -18.60 -10.11
C ALA A 154 13.24 -17.76 -9.81
N GLU A 155 13.08 -17.26 -8.59
CA GLU A 155 11.88 -16.52 -8.19
C GLU A 155 12.19 -15.49 -7.08
N ILE A 156 11.43 -14.40 -7.08
CA ILE A 156 11.42 -13.44 -5.97
C ILE A 156 10.19 -13.73 -5.11
N ARG A 157 10.39 -13.80 -3.79
CA ARG A 157 9.32 -13.93 -2.81
C ARG A 157 9.27 -12.70 -1.90
N TYR A 158 8.06 -12.28 -1.58
CA TYR A 158 7.78 -11.18 -0.66
C TYR A 158 7.04 -11.72 0.56
N LYS A 159 7.49 -11.31 1.73
CA LYS A 159 6.71 -11.44 2.96
C LYS A 159 5.91 -10.16 3.14
N LEU A 160 4.60 -10.26 3.30
CA LEU A 160 3.71 -9.12 3.55
C LEU A 160 3.31 -9.04 5.02
N GLY A 161 3.02 -7.83 5.49
CA GLY A 161 2.46 -7.57 6.81
C GLY A 161 1.90 -6.16 6.93
N TYR A 162 1.33 -5.83 8.08
CA TYR A 162 0.88 -4.47 8.36
C TYR A 162 2.06 -3.51 8.41
N PRO A 163 1.93 -2.28 7.91
CA PRO A 163 3.02 -1.33 7.91
C PRO A 163 3.37 -0.87 9.34
N ASN A 164 2.38 -0.57 10.16
CA ASN A 164 2.58 0.07 11.47
C ASN A 164 1.42 -0.26 12.42
N HIS A 165 1.43 0.34 13.62
CA HIS A 165 0.36 0.16 14.60
C HIS A 165 -0.99 0.72 14.17
N ASP A 166 -1.02 1.89 13.52
CA ASP A 166 -2.23 2.54 13.01
C ASP A 166 -3.04 1.56 12.12
N GLN A 167 -2.39 0.96 11.14
CA GLN A 167 -3.00 0.03 10.19
C GLN A 167 -3.35 -1.32 10.81
N GLU A 168 -2.57 -1.80 11.78
CA GLU A 168 -2.92 -3.00 12.53
C GLU A 168 -4.22 -2.80 13.32
N VAL A 169 -4.32 -1.68 14.06
CA VAL A 169 -5.51 -1.36 14.87
C VAL A 169 -6.73 -1.08 13.99
N THR A 170 -6.57 -0.26 12.93
CA THR A 170 -7.57 -0.02 11.87
C THR A 170 -8.27 -1.31 11.50
N TYR A 171 -7.46 -2.29 11.12
CA TYR A 171 -7.94 -3.50 10.55
C TYR A 171 -8.52 -4.44 11.61
N ARG A 172 -7.90 -4.53 12.79
CA ARG A 172 -8.47 -5.30 13.92
C ARG A 172 -9.84 -4.77 14.34
N ASP A 173 -10.06 -3.45 14.31
CA ASP A 173 -11.35 -2.86 14.66
C ASP A 173 -12.40 -3.08 13.55
N ASP A 174 -12.02 -2.90 12.29
CA ASP A 174 -12.88 -3.19 11.13
C ASP A 174 -13.31 -4.66 11.04
N THR A 175 -12.44 -5.57 11.47
CA THR A 175 -12.68 -7.02 11.40
C THR A 175 -13.44 -7.59 12.59
N LYS A 176 -13.49 -6.90 13.73
CA LYS A 176 -14.40 -7.25 14.84
C LYS A 176 -15.88 -7.18 14.40
N LEU A 177 -16.20 -6.31 13.45
CA LEU A 177 -17.53 -6.19 12.84
C LEU A 177 -17.87 -7.35 11.88
N LEU A 178 -16.93 -8.26 11.59
CA LEU A 178 -17.11 -9.37 10.65
C LEU A 178 -17.62 -10.66 11.31
N PHE A 179 -17.62 -10.73 12.64
CA PHE A 179 -17.97 -11.94 13.40
C PHE A 179 -19.17 -11.76 14.34
N ILE A 180 -19.98 -10.72 14.10
CA ILE A 180 -21.28 -10.49 14.77
C ILE A 180 -22.41 -10.78 13.79
#